data_AF-A0A923E8V6-F1
#
_entry.id   AF-A0A923E8V6-F1
#
_cell.length_a   1.000
_cell.length_b   1.000
_cell.length_c   1.000
_cell.angle_alpha   90.00
_cell.angle_beta   90.00
_cell.angle_gamma   90.00
#
_symmetry.space_group_name_H-M   'P 1'
#
loop_
_entity.id
_entity.type
_entity.pdbx_description
1 polymer ?
#
loop_
_entity_poly.entity_id
_entity_poly.type
_entity_poly.pdbx_seq_one_letter_code
_entity_poly.pdbx_strand_id
1 'polypeptide(L)'
;MNVRIIDTSVLVNILDIPNMNQNHKEAIDEFKKLIESNQDTLILPLATIIETGNHIAHISDGNIRRQKAELFAKYLEKTAKGEAPWEYYCRELDKDDLLAMANEFPNCATRETGIGDMSIIRAYEKYKAEIPAIGNIMIWSFDGHLQGYNEELTLPTRRRNR
;
A
#
# COMPACT_ATOMS: atom_id res chain seq x y z
N MET A 1 0.10 15.14 -9.78
CA MET A 1 0.71 14.30 -8.74
C MET A 1 0.15 12.91 -8.91
N ASN A 2 1.00 11.89 -9.00
CA ASN A 2 0.57 10.50 -9.03
C ASN A 2 0.65 9.94 -7.62
N VAL A 3 -0.26 9.05 -7.24
CA VAL A 3 -0.30 8.45 -5.91
C VAL A 3 -0.35 6.94 -6.05
N ARG A 4 0.52 6.25 -5.32
CA ARG A 4 0.58 4.79 -5.32
C ARG A 4 0.51 4.28 -3.90
N ILE A 5 -0.53 3.50 -3.62
CA ILE A 5 -0.73 2.86 -2.33
C ILE A 5 -0.09 1.48 -2.39
N ILE A 6 0.91 1.25 -1.55
CA ILE A 6 1.74 0.05 -1.58
C ILE A 6 0.97 -1.10 -0.93
N ASP A 7 0.73 -2.15 -1.69
CA ASP A 7 0.19 -3.41 -1.18
C ASP A 7 1.30 -4.31 -0.57
N THR A 8 0.89 -5.27 0.25
CA THR A 8 1.76 -6.30 0.85
C THR A 8 2.58 -7.02 -0.21
N SER A 9 1.96 -7.45 -1.31
CA SER A 9 2.64 -8.18 -2.40
C SER A 9 3.84 -7.40 -2.96
N VAL A 10 3.78 -6.07 -3.01
CA VAL A 10 4.90 -5.23 -3.46
C VAL A 10 5.98 -5.14 -2.38
N LEU A 11 5.60 -4.87 -1.13
CA LEU A 11 6.58 -4.66 -0.06
C LEU A 11 7.37 -5.95 0.24
N VAL A 12 6.72 -7.12 0.22
CA VAL A 12 7.42 -8.41 0.39
C VAL A 12 8.41 -8.69 -0.74
N ASN A 13 8.10 -8.25 -1.96
CA ASN A 13 9.04 -8.31 -3.08
C ASN A 13 10.21 -7.33 -2.88
N ILE A 14 9.96 -6.08 -2.46
CA ILE A 14 11.02 -5.09 -2.18
C ILE A 14 11.96 -5.57 -1.07
N LEU A 15 11.42 -6.16 0.00
CA LEU A 15 12.20 -6.70 1.13
C LEU A 15 12.79 -8.08 0.84
N ASP A 16 12.50 -8.66 -0.32
CA ASP A 16 13.01 -9.95 -0.77
C ASP A 16 12.65 -11.07 0.24
N ILE A 17 11.36 -11.14 0.62
CA ILE A 17 10.88 -12.14 1.59
C ILE A 17 10.85 -13.53 0.92
N PRO A 18 11.47 -14.57 1.52
CA PRO A 18 11.52 -15.90 0.92
C PRO A 18 10.13 -16.46 0.59
N ASN A 19 10.01 -17.08 -0.58
CA ASN A 19 8.77 -17.65 -1.13
C ASN A 19 7.66 -16.63 -1.46
N MET A 20 7.95 -15.34 -1.35
CA MET A 20 7.01 -14.24 -1.63
C MET A 20 7.66 -13.14 -2.50
N ASN A 21 8.79 -13.45 -3.13
CA ASN A 21 9.65 -12.52 -3.85
C ASN A 21 9.76 -12.86 -5.35
N GLN A 22 8.74 -13.49 -5.92
CA GLN A 22 8.72 -13.95 -7.32
C GLN A 22 8.92 -12.79 -8.32
N ASN A 23 8.49 -11.58 -7.95
CA ASN A 23 8.60 -10.35 -8.73
C ASN A 23 9.69 -9.41 -8.19
N HIS A 24 10.66 -9.89 -7.39
CA HIS A 24 11.64 -9.04 -6.71
C HIS A 24 12.35 -8.05 -7.65
N LYS A 25 12.83 -8.56 -8.78
CA LYS A 25 13.54 -7.74 -9.77
C LYS A 25 12.65 -6.64 -10.34
N GLU A 26 11.44 -6.99 -10.74
CA GLU A 26 10.45 -6.07 -11.29
C GLU A 26 10.07 -4.99 -10.26
N ALA A 27 9.77 -5.41 -9.03
CA ALA A 27 9.41 -4.52 -7.93
C ALA A 27 10.54 -3.52 -7.62
N ILE A 28 11.79 -3.98 -7.56
CA ILE A 28 12.96 -3.11 -7.29
C ILE A 28 13.23 -2.15 -8.45
N ASP A 29 13.14 -2.62 -9.70
CA ASP A 29 13.37 -1.78 -10.87
C ASP A 29 12.29 -0.69 -10.99
N GLU A 30 11.03 -1.01 -10.71
CA GLU A 30 9.95 -0.04 -10.64
C GLU A 30 10.13 0.92 -9.45
N PHE A 31 10.41 0.40 -8.26
CA PHE A 31 10.62 1.21 -7.06
C PHE A 31 11.71 2.27 -7.25
N LYS A 32 12.84 1.89 -7.85
CA LYS A 32 13.94 2.83 -8.16
C LYS A 32 13.48 3.94 -9.11
N LYS A 33 12.77 3.59 -10.18
CA LYS A 33 12.24 4.58 -11.14
C LYS A 33 11.29 5.56 -10.46
N LEU A 34 10.44 5.09 -9.55
CA LEU A 34 9.48 5.94 -8.83
C LEU A 34 10.19 6.93 -7.91
N ILE A 35 11.22 6.49 -7.18
CA ILE A 35 12.01 7.37 -6.31
C ILE A 35 12.82 8.38 -7.14
N GLU A 36 13.39 7.96 -8.27
CA GLU A 36 14.22 8.81 -9.13
C GLU A 36 13.40 9.86 -9.90
N SER A 37 12.17 9.54 -10.32
CA SER A 37 11.33 10.46 -11.08
C SER A 37 10.79 11.61 -10.21
N ASN A 38 10.57 11.36 -8.92
CA ASN A 38 9.94 12.28 -7.97
C ASN A 38 8.57 12.81 -8.46
N GLN A 39 7.85 12.02 -9.25
CA GLN A 39 6.51 12.35 -9.78
C GLN A 39 5.37 11.66 -9.00
N ASP A 40 5.71 10.62 -8.26
CA ASP A 40 4.80 9.76 -7.53
C ASP A 40 4.98 9.95 -6.01
N THR A 41 3.86 10.09 -5.31
CA THR A 41 3.79 9.95 -3.86
C THR A 41 3.47 8.50 -3.54
N LEU A 42 4.39 7.82 -2.85
CA LEU A 42 4.18 6.47 -2.37
C LEU A 42 3.57 6.50 -0.97
N ILE A 43 2.49 5.75 -0.76
CA ILE A 43 1.79 5.65 0.51
C ILE A 43 1.96 4.22 1.02
N LEU A 44 2.42 4.07 2.27
CA LEU A 44 2.53 2.78 2.94
C LEU A 44 1.37 2.60 3.94
N PRO A 45 0.43 1.68 3.67
CA PRO A 45 -0.66 1.36 4.58
C PRO A 45 -0.23 0.64 5.85
N LEU A 46 -0.98 0.80 6.94
CA LEU A 46 -0.82 0.03 8.17
C LEU A 46 -1.07 -1.47 7.94
N ALA A 47 -2.04 -1.83 7.10
CA ALA A 47 -2.30 -3.22 6.77
C ALA A 47 -1.08 -3.89 6.11
N THR A 48 -0.47 -3.21 5.14
CA THR A 48 0.78 -3.62 4.49
C THR A 48 1.91 -3.82 5.50
N ILE A 49 2.01 -2.95 6.50
CA ILE A 49 2.99 -3.08 7.60
C ILE A 49 2.72 -4.34 8.44
N ILE A 50 1.46 -4.56 8.85
CA ILE A 50 1.06 -5.68 9.70
C ILE A 50 1.29 -7.01 8.99
N GLU A 51 0.83 -7.13 7.74
CA GLU A 51 0.94 -8.35 6.96
C GLU A 51 2.39 -8.69 6.62
N THR A 52 3.17 -7.70 6.18
CA THR A 52 4.62 -7.89 5.94
C THR A 52 5.34 -8.34 7.21
N GLY A 53 5.02 -7.72 8.36
CA GLY A 53 5.56 -8.14 9.65
C GLY A 53 5.21 -9.58 10.01
N ASN A 54 3.96 -9.99 9.77
CA ASN A 54 3.51 -11.36 9.97
C ASN A 54 4.24 -12.34 9.04
N HIS A 55 4.40 -12.02 7.76
CA HIS A 55 5.14 -12.88 6.83
C HIS A 55 6.59 -13.08 7.27
N ILE A 56 7.26 -12.00 7.72
CA ILE A 56 8.61 -12.10 8.30
C ILE A 56 8.62 -13.04 9.51
N ALA A 57 7.67 -12.89 10.44
CA ALA A 57 7.61 -13.71 11.65
C ALA A 57 7.44 -15.21 11.37
N HIS A 58 6.79 -15.57 10.25
CA HIS A 58 6.56 -16.94 9.84
C HIS A 58 7.68 -17.55 8.97
N ILE A 59 8.75 -16.80 8.66
CA ILE A 59 9.94 -17.35 7.98
C ILE A 59 10.53 -18.48 8.84
N SER A 60 10.68 -19.67 8.28
CA SER A 60 11.12 -20.86 9.04
C SER A 60 12.57 -20.78 9.52
N ASP A 61 13.48 -20.29 8.67
CA ASP A 61 14.89 -20.08 9.04
C ASP A 61 15.02 -18.88 9.99
N GLY A 62 15.47 -19.15 11.22
CA GLY A 62 15.61 -18.12 12.26
C GLY A 62 16.64 -17.03 11.94
N ASN A 63 17.70 -17.34 11.20
CA ASN A 63 18.71 -16.36 10.80
C ASN A 63 18.14 -15.42 9.74
N ILE A 64 17.47 -15.97 8.72
CA ILE A 64 16.82 -15.17 7.68
C ILE A 64 15.69 -14.33 8.30
N ARG A 65 14.88 -14.92 9.18
CA ARG A 65 13.84 -14.20 9.93
C ARG A 65 14.41 -12.99 10.67
N ARG A 66 15.52 -13.18 11.40
CA ARG A 66 16.19 -12.08 12.11
C ARG A 66 16.70 -11.00 11.16
N GLN A 67 17.36 -11.40 10.08
CA GLN A 67 17.89 -10.47 9.07
C GLN A 67 16.80 -9.63 8.43
N LYS A 68 15.68 -10.25 8.00
CA LYS A 68 14.55 -9.55 7.38
C LYS A 68 13.81 -8.67 8.39
N ALA A 69 13.66 -9.11 9.64
CA ALA A 69 13.10 -8.28 10.72
C ALA A 69 13.94 -7.03 10.99
N GLU A 70 15.27 -7.13 11.01
CA GLU A 70 16.16 -5.98 11.19
C GLU A 70 16.11 -5.01 10.01
N LEU A 71 16.00 -5.52 8.78
CA LEU A 71 15.79 -4.68 7.60
C LEU A 71 14.46 -3.94 7.68
N PHE A 72 13.37 -4.66 7.99
CA PHE A 72 12.05 -4.09 8.09
C PHE A 72 11.96 -3.05 9.22
N ALA A 73 12.57 -3.32 10.38
CA ALA A 73 12.66 -2.36 11.49
C ALA A 73 13.32 -1.04 11.08
N LYS A 74 14.39 -1.07 10.26
CA LYS A 74 15.02 0.14 9.72
C LYS A 74 14.06 0.93 8.83
N TYR A 75 13.26 0.26 8.01
CA TYR A 75 12.25 0.93 7.19
C TYR A 75 11.14 1.55 8.03
N LEU A 76 10.66 0.87 9.08
CA LEU A 76 9.67 1.42 10.01
C LEU A 76 10.21 2.67 10.74
N GLU A 77 11.46 2.61 11.20
CA GLU A 77 12.12 3.77 11.84
C GLU A 77 12.21 4.95 10.87
N LYS A 78 12.68 4.72 9.64
CA LYS A 78 12.74 5.76 8.60
C LYS A 78 11.37 6.32 8.25
N THR A 79 10.35 5.46 8.20
CA THR A 79 8.97 5.86 7.93
C THR A 79 8.46 6.80 9.02
N ALA A 80 8.68 6.44 10.29
CA ALA A 80 8.30 7.28 11.43
C ALA A 80 9.05 8.62 11.47
N LYS A 81 10.29 8.67 10.95
CA LYS A 81 11.10 9.89 10.84
C LYS A 81 10.82 10.74 9.59
N GLY A 82 10.00 10.26 8.66
CA GLY A 82 9.79 10.92 7.36
C GLY A 82 11.01 10.84 6.43
N GLU A 83 11.89 9.86 6.64
CA GLU A 83 13.11 9.61 5.85
C GLU A 83 12.94 8.43 4.87
N ALA A 84 11.79 7.76 4.92
CA ALA A 84 11.46 6.69 3.99
C ALA A 84 11.07 7.24 2.61
N PRO A 85 11.22 6.45 1.54
CA PRO A 85 10.78 6.83 0.19
C PRO A 85 9.25 6.78 0.01
N TRP A 86 8.50 6.63 1.10
CA TRP A 86 7.05 6.63 1.15
C TRP A 86 6.57 7.36 2.41
N GLU A 87 5.32 7.80 2.36
CA GLU A 87 4.63 8.42 3.49
C GLU A 87 3.76 7.38 4.20
N TYR A 88 3.62 7.53 5.51
CA TYR A 88 2.69 6.72 6.31
C TYR A 88 1.34 7.41 6.41
N TYR A 89 0.27 6.73 5.98
CA TYR A 89 -1.08 7.27 6.04
C TYR A 89 -1.75 6.95 7.38
N CYS A 90 -1.59 7.84 8.36
CA CYS A 90 -2.06 7.61 9.74
C CYS A 90 -3.60 7.70 9.93
N ARG A 91 -4.43 7.65 8.86
CA ARG A 91 -5.90 7.88 8.91
C ARG A 91 -6.73 6.77 8.27
N GLU A 92 -6.20 5.55 8.23
CA GLU A 92 -6.81 4.44 7.49
C GLU A 92 -8.11 3.89 8.06
N LEU A 93 -8.29 3.91 9.39
CA LEU A 93 -9.37 3.20 10.04
C LEU A 93 -9.96 3.99 11.21
N ASP A 94 -11.21 4.38 11.06
CA ASP A 94 -12.05 4.96 12.11
C ASP A 94 -13.25 4.06 12.44
N LYS A 95 -14.15 4.54 13.31
CA LYS A 95 -15.32 3.76 13.74
C LYS A 95 -16.31 3.52 12.60
N ASP A 96 -16.45 4.48 11.69
CA ASP A 96 -17.39 4.37 10.58
C ASP A 96 -16.84 3.37 9.55
N ASP A 97 -15.52 3.33 9.35
CA ASP A 97 -14.88 2.27 8.56
C ASP A 97 -15.11 0.89 9.16
N LEU A 98 -14.93 0.73 10.47
CA LEU A 98 -15.15 -0.55 11.13
C LEU A 98 -16.59 -1.06 10.96
N LEU A 99 -17.57 -0.15 11.05
CA LEU A 99 -18.98 -0.49 10.81
C LEU A 99 -19.22 -0.89 9.35
N ALA A 100 -18.66 -0.14 8.41
CA ALA A 100 -18.80 -0.45 6.99
C ALA A 100 -18.09 -1.77 6.64
N MET A 101 -16.91 -2.02 7.21
CA MET A 101 -16.19 -3.29 7.09
C MET A 101 -16.99 -4.45 7.67
N ALA A 102 -17.57 -4.31 8.87
CA ALA A 102 -18.39 -5.35 9.47
C ALA A 102 -19.58 -5.76 8.58
N ASN A 103 -20.19 -4.80 7.87
CA ASN A 103 -21.30 -5.06 6.95
C ASN A 103 -20.85 -5.73 5.63
N GLU A 104 -19.74 -5.27 5.06
CA GLU A 104 -19.27 -5.71 3.75
C GLU A 104 -18.41 -7.00 3.80
N PHE A 105 -17.70 -7.23 4.90
CA PHE A 105 -16.68 -8.27 5.01
C PHE A 105 -17.20 -9.69 4.75
N PRO A 106 -18.40 -10.11 5.20
CA PRO A 106 -18.92 -11.44 4.87
C PRO A 106 -18.96 -11.73 3.35
N ASN A 107 -19.33 -10.73 2.54
CA ASN A 107 -19.35 -10.85 1.08
C ASN A 107 -17.93 -10.81 0.48
N CYS A 108 -17.03 -10.03 1.08
CA CYS A 108 -15.61 -10.02 0.70
C CYS A 108 -14.95 -11.38 0.98
N ALA A 109 -15.17 -11.96 2.16
CA ALA A 109 -14.64 -13.26 2.55
C ALA A 109 -15.14 -14.39 1.64
N THR A 110 -16.40 -14.31 1.18
CA THR A 110 -16.95 -15.27 0.19
C THR A 110 -16.22 -15.18 -1.17
N ARG A 111 -15.61 -14.04 -1.47
CA ARG A 111 -14.77 -13.80 -2.66
C ARG A 111 -13.27 -13.92 -2.35
N GLU A 112 -12.93 -14.51 -1.20
CA GLU A 112 -11.54 -14.71 -0.74
C GLU A 112 -10.74 -13.41 -0.57
N THR A 113 -11.42 -12.26 -0.44
CA THR A 113 -10.78 -10.97 -0.17
C THR A 113 -10.55 -10.80 1.33
N GLY A 114 -9.30 -10.55 1.71
CA GLY A 114 -8.89 -10.39 3.10
C GLY A 114 -9.39 -9.09 3.73
N ILE A 115 -9.40 -9.05 5.07
CA ILE A 115 -9.68 -7.82 5.81
C ILE A 115 -8.57 -6.76 5.58
N GLY A 116 -7.35 -7.21 5.32
CA GLY A 116 -6.21 -6.36 4.94
C GLY A 116 -6.44 -5.67 3.60
N ASP A 117 -6.73 -6.42 2.53
CA ASP A 117 -7.10 -5.87 1.22
C ASP A 117 -8.20 -4.83 1.33
N MET A 118 -9.25 -5.16 2.09
CA MET A 118 -10.38 -4.27 2.33
C MET A 118 -9.97 -2.95 3.01
N SER A 119 -9.00 -3.00 3.92
CA SER A 119 -8.47 -1.81 4.57
C SER A 119 -7.57 -0.97 3.64
N ILE A 120 -6.80 -1.60 2.75
CA ILE A 120 -6.01 -0.91 1.72
C ILE A 120 -6.95 -0.20 0.72
N ILE A 121 -8.01 -0.87 0.29
CA ILE A 121 -9.04 -0.28 -0.59
C ILE A 121 -9.71 0.93 0.09
N ARG A 122 -9.99 0.85 1.40
CA ARG A 122 -10.53 1.99 2.14
C ARG A 122 -9.53 3.13 2.24
N ALA A 123 -8.25 2.84 2.51
CA ALA A 123 -7.19 3.84 2.50
C ALA A 123 -7.11 4.56 1.14
N TYR A 124 -7.25 3.80 0.04
CA TYR A 124 -7.36 4.33 -1.32
C TYR A 124 -8.52 5.30 -1.50
N GLU A 125 -9.73 4.88 -1.14
CA GLU A 125 -10.92 5.73 -1.29
C GLU A 125 -10.84 6.99 -0.41
N LYS A 126 -10.35 6.87 0.83
CA LYS A 126 -10.15 8.02 1.72
C LYS A 126 -9.11 8.99 1.20
N TYR A 127 -7.94 8.49 0.80
CA TYR A 127 -6.87 9.35 0.28
C TYR A 127 -7.34 10.12 -0.96
N LYS A 128 -8.06 9.44 -1.86
CA LYS A 128 -8.70 10.04 -3.03
C LYS A 128 -9.67 11.16 -2.64
N ALA A 129 -10.49 10.96 -1.61
CA ALA A 129 -11.48 11.94 -1.17
C ALA A 129 -10.85 13.15 -0.44
N GLU A 130 -9.76 12.95 0.31
CA GLU A 130 -9.14 13.98 1.13
C GLU A 130 -8.19 14.90 0.36
N ILE A 131 -7.50 14.39 -0.67
CA ILE A 131 -6.43 15.11 -1.33
C ILE A 131 -6.90 15.67 -2.68
N PRO A 132 -7.19 16.98 -2.78
CA PRO A 132 -7.51 17.60 -4.06
C PRO A 132 -6.27 17.63 -4.96
N ALA A 133 -6.49 17.55 -6.29
CA ALA A 133 -5.44 17.65 -7.33
C ALA A 133 -4.50 16.45 -7.52
N ILE A 134 -4.93 15.26 -7.12
CA ILE A 134 -4.40 14.01 -7.65
C ILE A 134 -4.69 13.95 -9.16
N GLY A 135 -3.68 13.60 -9.97
CA GLY A 135 -3.85 13.35 -11.41
C GLY A 135 -4.14 11.87 -11.69
N ASN A 136 -3.43 10.98 -11.00
CA ASN A 136 -3.67 9.54 -11.03
C ASN A 136 -3.47 8.96 -9.63
N ILE A 137 -4.35 8.04 -9.22
CA ILE A 137 -4.20 7.24 -7.99
C ILE A 137 -4.42 5.76 -8.30
N MET A 138 -3.54 4.92 -7.77
CA MET A 138 -3.65 3.47 -7.89
C MET A 138 -3.23 2.73 -6.61
N ILE A 139 -3.70 1.50 -6.47
CA ILE A 139 -3.08 0.51 -5.59
C ILE A 139 -1.98 -0.19 -6.38
N TRP A 140 -0.73 -0.07 -5.92
CA TRP A 140 0.41 -0.76 -6.51
C TRP A 140 0.53 -2.15 -5.88
N SER A 141 0.15 -3.17 -6.65
CA SER A 141 0.02 -4.56 -6.21
C SER A 141 0.36 -5.55 -7.33
N PHE A 142 0.93 -6.70 -6.98
CA PHE A 142 1.05 -7.86 -7.85
C PHE A 142 -0.18 -8.80 -7.78
N ASP A 143 -1.11 -8.55 -6.86
CA ASP A 143 -2.35 -9.30 -6.73
C ASP A 143 -3.43 -8.76 -7.68
N GLY A 144 -3.92 -9.64 -8.55
CA GLY A 144 -4.83 -9.27 -9.64
C GLY A 144 -6.13 -8.61 -9.19
N HIS A 145 -6.62 -8.90 -7.98
CA HIS A 145 -7.83 -8.28 -7.45
C HIS A 145 -7.63 -6.81 -7.01
N LEU A 146 -6.40 -6.38 -6.68
CA LEU A 146 -6.10 -4.98 -6.34
C LEU A 146 -5.68 -4.15 -7.55
N GLN A 147 -5.19 -4.78 -8.62
CA GLN A 147 -4.74 -4.08 -9.84
C GLN A 147 -5.86 -3.29 -10.55
N GLY A 148 -7.13 -3.64 -10.31
CA GLY A 148 -8.29 -2.91 -10.84
C GLY A 148 -8.48 -1.52 -10.23
N TYR A 149 -7.84 -1.22 -9.10
CA TYR A 149 -7.94 0.08 -8.41
C TYR A 149 -6.92 1.05 -9.00
N ASN A 150 -7.27 1.66 -10.14
CA ASN A 150 -6.49 2.68 -10.83
C ASN A 150 -7.44 3.69 -11.46
N GLU A 151 -7.31 4.97 -11.08
CA GLU A 151 -8.19 6.03 -11.55
C GLU A 151 -7.39 7.28 -11.95
N GLU A 152 -7.65 7.80 -13.15
CA GLU A 152 -7.19 9.11 -13.58
C GLU A 152 -8.22 10.17 -13.20
N LEU A 153 -7.84 11.09 -12.32
CA LEU A 153 -8.72 12.11 -11.78
C LEU A 153 -8.53 13.40 -12.57
N THR A 154 -9.60 13.84 -13.25
CA THR A 154 -9.60 15.14 -13.91
C THR A 154 -9.95 16.23 -12.90
N LEU A 155 -9.13 17.28 -12.85
CA LEU A 155 -9.47 18.47 -12.06
C LEU A 155 -10.84 18.99 -12.50
N PRO A 156 -11.77 19.29 -11.57
CA PRO A 156 -13.05 19.88 -11.94
C PRO A 156 -12.77 21.20 -12.66
N THR A 157 -13.09 21.26 -13.95
CA THR A 157 -12.97 22.47 -14.74
C THR A 157 -13.88 23.51 -14.09
N ARG A 158 -13.30 24.59 -13.51
CA ARG A 158 -14.10 25.73 -13.03
C ARG A 158 -14.96 26.21 -14.20
N ARG A 159 -16.26 25.88 -14.19
CA ARG A 159 -17.23 26.54 -15.06
C ARG A 159 -17.16 28.02 -14.71
N ARG A 160 -16.53 28.82 -15.58
CA ARG A 160 -16.68 30.28 -15.58
C ARG A 160 -18.15 30.53 -15.88
N ASN A 161 -18.93 30.80 -14.85
CA ASN A 161 -20.25 31.40 -15.02
C ASN A 161 -20.03 32.73 -15.77
N ARG A 162 -20.58 32.81 -16.97
CA ARG A 162 -20.76 34.07 -17.72
C ARG A 162 -22.08 34.69 -17.30
#